data_AF-A0A525VH03-F1
#
_entry.id   AF-A0A525VH03-F1
#
_cell.length_a   1.000
_cell.length_b   1.000
_cell.length_c   1.000
_cell.angle_alpha   90.00
_cell.angle_beta   90.00
_cell.angle_gamma   90.00
#
_symmetry.space_group_name_H-M   'P 1'
#
loop_
_entity.id
_entity.type
_entity.pdbx_description
1 polymer ?
#
loop_
_entity_poly.entity_id
_entity_poly.type
_entity_poly.pdbx_seq_one_letter_code
_entity_poly.pdbx_strand_id
1 'polypeptide(L)'
;MGEFGKYVLYFLLGGTIVSVSTYLGSQGKSFLAAFASTFPAITGATFILIYLNGGNEAIVSYAKNLLWFVPPWVVYVITMILAVPQVGFWPAMIGSVVLYLGCVGAVKMMIR
;
A
#
# COMPACT_ATOMS: atom_id res chain seq x y z
N MET A 1 -17.41 9.90 -17.83
CA MET A 1 -17.64 10.38 -16.44
C MET A 1 -16.93 11.72 -16.30
N GLY A 2 -17.58 12.77 -15.78
CA GLY A 2 -16.92 14.05 -15.56
C GLY A 2 -15.87 13.98 -14.43
N GLU A 3 -14.96 14.95 -14.37
CA GLU A 3 -13.87 15.03 -13.37
C GLU A 3 -14.39 14.85 -11.93
N PHE A 4 -15.49 15.51 -11.57
CA PHE A 4 -16.10 15.36 -10.24
C PHE A 4 -16.49 13.91 -9.92
N GLY A 5 -17.10 13.20 -10.87
CA GLY A 5 -17.48 11.80 -10.68
C GLY A 5 -16.29 10.87 -10.48
N LYS A 6 -15.15 11.17 -11.10
CA LYS A 6 -13.88 10.44 -10.93
C LYS A 6 -13.33 10.57 -9.51
N TYR A 7 -13.30 11.78 -8.97
CA TYR A 7 -12.85 12.00 -7.61
C TYR A 7 -13.79 11.41 -6.56
N VAL A 8 -15.12 11.49 -6.78
CA VAL A 8 -16.10 10.81 -5.92
C VAL A 8 -15.87 9.30 -5.92
N LEU A 9 -15.64 8.69 -7.08
CA LEU A 9 -15.36 7.26 -7.16
C LEU A 9 -14.07 6.89 -6.41
N TYR A 10 -12.99 7.66 -6.56
CA TYR A 10 -11.75 7.42 -5.82
C TYR A 10 -11.91 7.55 -4.32
N PHE A 11 -12.68 8.55 -3.87
CA PHE A 11 -13.01 8.72 -2.47
C PHE A 11 -13.80 7.53 -1.92
N LEU A 12 -14.83 7.07 -2.65
CA LEU A 12 -15.61 5.90 -2.24
C LEU A 12 -14.76 4.63 -2.20
N LEU A 13 -13.92 4.39 -3.20
CA LEU A 13 -13.02 3.22 -3.20
C LEU A 13 -12.07 3.25 -2.00
N GLY A 14 -11.40 4.37 -1.76
CA GLY A 14 -10.49 4.52 -0.62
C GLY A 14 -11.23 4.41 0.71
N GLY A 15 -12.33 5.14 0.86
CA GLY A 15 -13.16 5.16 2.07
C GLY A 15 -13.74 3.78 2.39
N THR A 16 -14.21 3.04 1.39
CA THR A 16 -14.72 1.67 1.56
C THR A 16 -13.61 0.72 1.99
N ILE A 17 -12.43 0.75 1.36
CA ILE A 17 -11.30 -0.11 1.74
C ILE A 17 -10.91 0.11 3.20
N VAL A 18 -10.75 1.37 3.62
CA VAL A 18 -10.37 1.73 5.00
C VAL A 18 -11.47 1.36 5.99
N SER A 19 -12.74 1.62 5.66
CA SER A 19 -13.86 1.33 6.55
C SER A 19 -14.04 -0.17 6.76
N VAL A 20 -13.99 -0.95 5.68
CA VAL A 20 -14.15 -2.40 5.72
C VAL A 20 -12.98 -3.04 6.47
N SER A 21 -11.75 -2.64 6.20
CA SER A 21 -10.59 -3.20 6.90
C SER A 21 -10.60 -2.88 8.38
N THR A 22 -10.97 -1.65 8.74
CA THR A 22 -11.07 -1.21 10.14
C THR A 22 -12.18 -1.97 10.86
N TYR A 23 -13.35 -2.11 10.25
CA TYR A 23 -14.47 -2.86 10.81
C TYR A 23 -14.13 -4.35 11.01
N LEU A 24 -13.51 -4.98 10.02
CA LEU A 24 -13.09 -6.38 10.14
C LEU A 24 -11.98 -6.55 11.20
N GLY A 25 -11.05 -5.60 11.27
CA GLY A 25 -9.96 -5.60 12.24
C GLY A 25 -10.48 -5.44 13.67
N SER A 26 -11.42 -4.52 13.91
CA SER A 26 -12.01 -4.31 15.23
C SER A 26 -12.86 -5.50 15.70
N GLN A 27 -13.32 -6.36 14.79
CA GLN A 27 -14.06 -7.59 15.09
C GLN A 27 -13.14 -8.81 15.29
N GLY A 28 -11.82 -8.63 15.35
CA GLY A 28 -10.84 -9.72 15.49
C GLY A 28 -10.65 -10.56 14.22
N LYS A 29 -11.24 -10.17 13.09
CA LYS A 29 -11.10 -10.86 11.79
C LYS A 29 -9.85 -10.38 11.05
N SER A 30 -8.69 -10.50 11.69
CA SER A 30 -7.42 -9.88 11.27
C SER A 30 -7.00 -10.27 9.85
N PHE A 31 -7.20 -11.52 9.44
CA PHE A 31 -6.88 -11.98 8.08
C PHE A 31 -7.73 -11.26 7.02
N LEU A 32 -9.05 -11.15 7.24
CA LEU A 32 -9.95 -10.48 6.31
C LEU A 32 -9.70 -8.96 6.29
N ALA A 33 -9.34 -8.38 7.44
CA ALA A 33 -8.93 -6.98 7.53
C ALA A 33 -7.66 -6.69 6.72
N ALA A 34 -6.65 -7.58 6.83
CA ALA A 34 -5.43 -7.50 6.06
C ALA A 34 -5.72 -7.67 4.56
N PHE A 35 -6.50 -8.67 4.17
CA PHE A 35 -6.92 -8.87 2.78
C PHE A 35 -7.67 -7.65 2.21
N ALA A 36 -8.64 -7.11 2.94
CA ALA A 36 -9.38 -5.92 2.50
C ALA A 36 -8.45 -4.72 2.30
N SER A 37 -7.46 -4.53 3.19
CA SER A 37 -6.49 -3.43 3.10
C SER A 37 -5.49 -3.58 1.96
N THR A 38 -5.14 -4.82 1.60
CA THR A 38 -4.13 -5.11 0.56
C THR A 38 -4.75 -5.49 -0.78
N PHE A 39 -6.07 -5.54 -0.87
CA PHE A 39 -6.77 -5.81 -2.12
C PHE A 39 -6.32 -4.81 -3.20
N PRO A 40 -5.81 -5.27 -4.36
CA PRO A 40 -5.10 -4.43 -5.31
C PRO A 40 -6.05 -3.61 -6.20
N ALA A 41 -7.07 -2.96 -5.63
CA ALA A 41 -8.03 -2.15 -6.37
C ALA A 41 -7.35 -0.94 -7.04
N ILE A 42 -6.59 -0.15 -6.26
CA ILE A 42 -5.90 1.04 -6.77
C ILE A 42 -4.82 0.62 -7.77
N THR A 43 -3.99 -0.35 -7.39
CA THR A 43 -2.91 -0.86 -8.25
C THR A 43 -3.46 -1.44 -9.55
N GLY A 44 -4.54 -2.21 -9.51
CA GLY A 44 -5.20 -2.77 -10.69
C GLY A 44 -5.77 -1.69 -11.61
N ALA A 45 -6.42 -0.67 -11.06
CA ALA A 45 -6.88 0.48 -11.84
C ALA A 45 -5.70 1.22 -12.49
N THR A 46 -4.60 1.41 -11.77
CA THR A 46 -3.38 2.01 -12.30
C THR A 46 -2.77 1.16 -13.42
N PHE A 47 -2.75 -0.17 -13.30
CA PHE A 47 -2.31 -1.06 -14.38
C PHE A 47 -3.11 -0.88 -15.67
N ILE A 48 -4.44 -0.82 -15.56
CA ILE A 48 -5.32 -0.59 -16.71
C ILE A 48 -5.00 0.77 -17.36
N LEU A 49 -4.89 1.82 -16.55
CA LEU A 49 -4.61 3.17 -17.07
C LEU A 49 -3.23 3.25 -17.73
N ILE A 50 -2.19 2.67 -17.12
CA ILE A 50 -0.85 2.63 -17.72
C ILE A 50 -0.87 1.83 -19.02
N TYR A 51 -1.55 0.69 -19.06
CA TYR A 51 -1.70 -0.10 -20.28
C TYR A 51 -2.36 0.70 -21.41
N LEU A 52 -3.49 1.36 -21.12
CA LEU A 52 -4.23 2.13 -22.12
C LEU A 52 -3.44 3.32 -22.67
N ASN A 53 -2.52 3.90 -21.89
CA ASN A 53 -1.76 5.09 -22.29
C ASN A 53 -0.32 4.78 -22.76
N GLY A 54 0.26 3.66 -22.35
CA GLY A 54 1.69 3.35 -22.56
C GLY A 54 1.98 1.96 -23.11
N GLY A 55 0.95 1.11 -23.31
CA GLY A 55 1.11 -0.23 -23.86
C GLY A 55 1.88 -1.19 -22.94
N ASN A 56 2.20 -2.38 -23.47
CA ASN A 56 2.74 -3.51 -22.69
C ASN A 56 4.06 -3.21 -21.97
N GLU A 57 4.99 -2.51 -22.62
CA GLU A 57 6.31 -2.21 -22.03
C GLU A 57 6.19 -1.31 -20.80
N ALA A 58 5.31 -0.30 -20.84
CA ALA A 58 5.09 0.62 -19.73
C ALA A 58 4.53 -0.10 -18.50
N ILE A 59 3.55 -1.01 -18.68
CA ILE A 59 2.97 -1.79 -17.57
C ILE A 59 4.02 -2.73 -16.98
N VAL A 60 4.80 -3.42 -17.82
CA VAL A 60 5.80 -4.38 -17.33
C VAL A 60 6.90 -3.65 -16.57
N SER A 61 7.35 -2.50 -17.07
CA SER A 61 8.32 -1.64 -16.38
C SER A 61 7.77 -1.16 -15.03
N TYR A 62 6.51 -0.70 -15.00
CA TYR A 62 5.85 -0.30 -13.76
C TYR A 62 5.74 -1.47 -12.76
N ALA A 63 5.33 -2.65 -13.20
CA ALA A 63 5.23 -3.84 -12.35
C ALA A 63 6.58 -4.22 -11.72
N LYS A 64 7.66 -4.21 -12.53
CA LYS A 64 9.02 -4.49 -12.05
C LYS A 64 9.45 -3.49 -10.98
N ASN A 65 9.18 -2.20 -11.20
CA ASN A 65 9.48 -1.17 -10.22
C ASN A 65 8.63 -1.30 -8.96
N LEU A 66 7.36 -1.69 -9.08
CA LEU A 66 6.47 -1.88 -7.95
C LEU A 66 6.96 -3.00 -7.00
N LEU A 67 7.55 -4.08 -7.55
CA LEU A 67 8.09 -5.17 -6.74
C LEU A 67 9.18 -4.73 -5.77
N TRP A 68 9.95 -3.70 -6.12
CA TRP A 68 11.00 -3.15 -5.26
C TRP A 68 10.47 -2.46 -4.00
N PHE A 69 9.17 -2.16 -3.93
CA PHE A 69 8.52 -1.64 -2.72
C PHE A 69 8.07 -2.73 -1.75
N VAL A 70 8.12 -4.01 -2.15
CA VAL A 70 7.76 -5.14 -1.28
C VAL A 70 8.74 -5.28 -0.09
N PRO A 71 10.08 -5.25 -0.26
CA PRO A 71 10.99 -5.34 0.88
C PRO A 71 10.82 -4.20 1.91
N PRO A 72 10.75 -2.90 1.52
CA PRO A 72 10.40 -1.82 2.45
C PRO A 72 9.08 -2.06 3.20
N TRP A 73 8.05 -2.55 2.50
CA TRP A 73 6.76 -2.87 3.13
C TRP A 73 6.88 -4.02 4.15
N VAL A 74 7.66 -5.07 3.85
CA VAL A 74 7.92 -6.16 4.79
C VAL A 74 8.59 -5.63 6.06
N VAL A 75 9.59 -4.75 5.92
CA VAL A 75 10.25 -4.10 7.07
C VAL A 75 9.24 -3.34 7.90
N TYR A 76 8.40 -2.51 7.27
CA TYR A 76 7.34 -1.76 7.94
C TYR A 76 6.43 -2.66 8.78
N VAL A 77 5.92 -3.76 8.21
CA VAL A 77 5.01 -4.69 8.90
C VAL A 77 5.71 -5.42 10.03
N ILE A 78 6.94 -5.92 9.82
CA ILE A 78 7.72 -6.60 10.86
C ILE A 78 7.98 -5.65 12.02
N THR A 79 8.34 -4.40 11.75
CA THR A 79 8.51 -3.39 12.81
C THR A 79 7.22 -3.19 13.59
N MET A 80 6.06 -3.11 12.94
CA MET A 80 4.78 -3.00 13.66
C MET A 80 4.51 -4.23 14.54
N ILE A 81 4.81 -5.44 14.07
CA ILE A 81 4.63 -6.67 14.85
C ILE A 81 5.53 -6.68 16.10
N LEU A 82 6.80 -6.29 15.95
CA LEU A 82 7.79 -6.39 17.02
C LEU A 82 7.79 -5.20 17.98
N ALA A 83 7.55 -3.99 17.48
CA ALA A 83 7.69 -2.75 18.26
C ALA A 83 6.41 -2.37 19.01
N VAL A 84 5.21 -2.62 18.46
CA VAL A 84 3.94 -2.26 19.13
C VAL A 84 3.84 -2.85 20.55
N PRO A 85 4.19 -4.13 20.81
CA PRO A 85 4.16 -4.69 22.16
C PRO A 85 5.17 -4.08 23.13
N GLN A 86 6.25 -3.46 22.62
CA GLN A 86 7.39 -3.00 23.42
C GLN A 86 7.30 -1.51 23.77
N VAL A 87 6.88 -0.69 22.80
CA VAL A 87 6.90 0.78 22.92
C VAL A 87 5.53 1.42 22.66
N GLY A 88 4.48 0.61 22.46
CA GLY A 88 3.14 1.08 22.12
C GLY A 88 2.97 1.45 20.65
N PHE A 89 1.75 1.79 20.27
CA PHE A 89 1.37 2.00 18.87
C PHE A 89 2.04 3.21 18.22
N TRP A 90 1.94 4.40 18.82
CA TRP A 90 2.39 5.64 18.17
C TRP A 90 3.90 5.69 17.90
N PRO A 91 4.79 5.31 18.85
CA PRO A 91 6.22 5.26 18.56
C PRO A 91 6.57 4.20 17.52
N ALA A 92 5.93 3.02 17.57
CA ALA A 92 6.13 1.95 16.59
C ALA A 92 5.71 2.37 15.17
N MET A 93 4.60 3.11 15.06
CA MET A 93 4.08 3.66 13.81
C MET A 93 5.03 4.69 13.19
N ILE A 94 5.55 5.63 13.98
CA ILE A 94 6.54 6.60 13.49
C ILE A 94 7.82 5.88 13.07
N GLY A 95 8.31 4.96 13.89
CA GLY A 95 9.53 4.20 13.62
C GLY A 95 9.43 3.34 12.35
N SER A 96 8.31 2.65 12.14
CA SER A 96 8.10 1.81 10.96
C SER A 96 8.03 2.63 9.66
N VAL A 97 7.42 3.83 9.68
CA VAL A 97 7.42 4.74 8.52
C VAL A 97 8.82 5.26 8.21
N VAL A 98 9.59 5.65 9.23
CA VAL A 98 10.98 6.10 9.04
C VAL A 98 11.82 4.98 8.42
N LEU A 99 11.71 3.75 8.92
CA LEU A 99 12.40 2.59 8.36
C LEU A 99 11.96 2.30 6.92
N TYR A 100 10.66 2.35 6.64
CA TYR A 100 10.14 2.20 5.28
C TYR A 100 10.79 3.18 4.31
N LEU A 101 10.80 4.47 4.64
CA LEU A 101 11.40 5.50 3.80
C LEU A 101 12.91 5.31 3.64
N GLY A 102 13.61 4.91 4.70
CA GLY A 102 15.02 4.55 4.66
C GLY A 102 15.30 3.38 3.70
N CYS A 103 14.49 2.32 3.77
CA CYS A 103 14.58 1.18 2.87
C CYS A 103 14.29 1.56 1.42
N VAL A 104 13.27 2.39 1.15
CA VAL A 104 13.00 2.91 -0.20
C VAL A 104 14.20 3.70 -0.74
N GLY A 105 14.82 4.54 0.10
CA GLY A 105 16.05 5.26 -0.25
C GLY A 105 17.20 4.31 -0.60
N ALA A 106 17.43 3.28 0.22
CA ALA A 106 18.45 2.27 -0.01
C ALA A 106 18.22 1.49 -1.32
N VAL A 107 16.99 1.01 -1.55
CA VAL A 107 16.59 0.31 -2.78
C VAL A 107 16.83 1.19 -4.01
N LYS A 108 16.46 2.47 -3.96
CA LYS A 108 16.72 3.43 -5.04
C LYS A 108 18.22 3.61 -5.32
N MET A 109 19.06 3.57 -4.29
CA MET A 109 20.52 3.64 -4.47
C MET A 109 21.11 2.36 -5.08
N MET A 110 20.51 1.20 -4.83
CA MET A 110 20.96 -0.08 -5.37
C MET A 110 20.54 -0.33 -6.82
N ILE A 111 19.44 0.29 -7.27
CA ILE A 111 18.91 0.16 -8.65
C ILE A 111 19.50 1.22 -9.60
N ARG A 112 20.27 2.19 -9.07
CA ARG A 112 21.05 3.15 -9.86
C ARG A 112 22.16 2.44 -10.66
#